data_AF-A0A482VIY4-F1
#
_entry.id   AF-A0A482VIY4-F1
#
_cell.length_a   1.000
_cell.length_b   1.000
_cell.length_c   1.000
_cell.angle_alpha   90.00
_cell.angle_beta   90.00
_cell.angle_gamma   90.00
#
_symmetry.space_group_name_H-M   'P 1'
#
loop_
_entity.id
_entity.type
_entity.pdbx_description
1 polymer ?
#
loop_
_entity_poly.entity_id
_entity_poly.type
_entity_poly.pdbx_seq_one_letter_code
_entity_poly.pdbx_strand_id
1 'polypeptide(L)' 'MLLCFGEAVNNAAEASREYTRLYPNRRYPDTKVIRRVDQRLTENGKIMLFYVNR' A
#
# COMPACT_ATOMS: atom_id res chain seq x y z
N MET A 1 -3.61 4.21 2.95
CA MET A 1 -3.35 2.78 3.16
C MET A 1 -2.01 2.40 2.54
N LEU A 2 -1.84 2.48 1.21
CA LEU A 2 -0.55 2.15 0.58
C LEU A 2 0.58 3.14 0.96
N LEU A 3 0.25 4.41 1.19
CA LEU A 3 1.21 5.38 1.75
C LEU A 3 1.69 4.93 3.14
N CYS A 4 0.77 4.66 4.07
CA CYS A 4 1.09 4.09 5.39
C CYS A 4 1.86 2.76 5.29
N PHE A 5 1.64 1.99 4.22
CA PHE A 5 2.37 0.75 3.97
C PHE A 5 3.82 0.99 3.55
N GLY A 6 4.06 1.98 2.70
CA GLY A 6 5.41 2.44 2.38
C GLY A 6 6.14 3.04 3.59
N GLU A 7 5.45 3.88 4.37
CA GLU A 7 5.99 4.48 5.61
C GLU A 7 6.33 3.42 6.66
N ALA A 8 5.52 2.36 6.75
CA ALA A 8 5.76 1.21 7.62
C ALA A 8 6.75 0.18 7.04
N VAL A 9 7.58 0.57 6.05
CA VAL A 9 8.61 -0.30 5.46
C VAL A 9 8.03 -1.64 4.97
N ASN A 10 6.90 -1.59 4.27
CA ASN A 10 6.14 -2.75 3.77
C ASN A 10 5.64 -3.71 4.87
N ASN A 11 5.51 -3.24 6.11
CA ASN A 11 4.87 -3.99 7.19
C ASN A 11 3.36 -3.78 7.18
N ALA A 12 2.62 -4.78 6.70
CA ALA A 12 1.17 -4.69 6.57
C ALA A 12 0.44 -4.51 7.91
N ALA A 13 0.96 -5.08 9.01
CA ALA A 13 0.31 -4.98 10.32
C ALA A 13 0.45 -3.58 10.91
N GLU A 14 1.64 -3.00 10.79
CA GLU A 14 1.94 -1.65 11.25
C GLU A 14 1.23 -0.60 10.41
N ALA A 15 1.26 -0.75 9.08
CA ALA A 15 0.52 0.10 8.15
C ALA A 15 -0.99 0.12 8.42
N SER A 16 -1.54 -1.03 8.79
CA SER A 16 -2.94 -1.19 9.16
C SER A 16 -3.22 -0.36 10.42
N ARG A 17 -2.49 -0.60 11.52
CA ARG A 17 -2.63 0.17 12.78
C ARG A 17 -2.52 1.67 12.57
N GLU A 18 -1.51 2.10 11.83
CA GLU A 18 -1.26 3.51 11.55
C GLU A 18 -2.39 4.13 10.73
N TYR A 19 -2.95 3.38 9.78
CA TYR A 19 -4.12 3.83 9.02
C TYR A 19 -5.36 4.03 9.91
N THR A 20 -5.62 3.16 10.90
CA THR A 20 -6.71 3.39 11.88
C THR A 20 -6.48 4.66 12.67
N ARG A 21 -5.24 4.86 13.13
CA ARG A 21 -4.87 6.00 13.96
C ARG A 21 -5.08 7.31 13.22
N LEU A 22 -4.68 7.38 11.95
CA LEU A 22 -4.77 8.56 11.12
C LEU A 22 -6.19 8.81 10.58
N TYR A 23 -6.98 7.75 10.35
CA TYR A 23 -8.30 7.85 9.74
C TYR A 23 -9.36 7.07 10.52
N PRO A 24 -9.70 7.48 11.75
CA PRO A 24 -10.59 6.73 12.63
C PRO A 24 -12.03 6.58 12.08
N ASN A 25 -12.47 7.52 11.24
CA ASN A 25 -13.81 7.51 10.63
C ASN A 25 -13.87 6.73 9.30
N ARG A 26 -12.79 6.05 8.90
CA ARG A 26 -12.75 5.25 7.67
C ARG A 26 -12.78 3.76 8.01
N ARG A 27 -13.28 2.95 7.06
CA ARG A 27 -13.23 1.50 7.18
C ARG A 27 -11.78 1.03 7.30
N TYR A 28 -11.49 0.30 8.36
CA TYR A 28 -10.18 -0.28 8.61
C TYR A 28 -9.81 -1.32 7.54
N PRO A 29 -8.64 -1.19 6.89
CA PRO A 29 -8.14 -2.20 5.99
C PRO A 29 -7.49 -3.35 6.77
N ASP A 30 -7.96 -4.58 6.54
CA ASP A 30 -7.27 -5.78 7.02
C ASP A 30 -5.88 -5.88 6.37
N THR A 31 -4.88 -6.30 7.15
CA THR A 31 -3.57 -6.75 6.68
C THR A 31 -3.60 -7.61 5.41
N LYS A 32 -4.59 -8.50 5.26
CA LYS A 32 -4.77 -9.34 4.05
C LYS A 32 -5.13 -8.50 2.82
N VAL A 33 -5.91 -7.43 3.00
CA VAL A 33 -6.24 -6.50 1.93
C VAL A 33 -4.99 -5.74 1.49
N ILE A 34 -4.19 -5.28 2.44
CA ILE A 34 -2.91 -4.60 2.16
C ILE A 34 -2.00 -5.47 1.31
N ARG A 35 -1.75 -6.71 1.75
CA ARG A 35 -0.92 -7.68 1.02
C ARG A 35 -1.46 -8.03 -0.36
N ARG A 36 -2.78 -8.20 -0.49
CA ARG A 36 -3.40 -8.52 -1.79
C ARG A 36 -3.25 -7.37 -2.78
N VAL A 37 -3.39 -6.13 -2.31
CA VAL A 37 -3.21 -4.96 -3.17
C VAL A 37 -1.74 -4.83 -3.59
N ASP A 38 -0.80 -5.01 -2.67
CA ASP A 38 0.64 -5.01 -2.94
C ASP A 38 1.04 -6.10 -3.96
N GLN A 39 0.58 -7.34 -3.74
CA GLN A 39 0.78 -8.43 -4.67
C GLN A 39 0.21 -8.11 -6.06
N ARG A 40 -1.02 -7.60 -6.13
CA ARG A 40 -1.63 -7.20 -7.42
C ARG A 40 -0.89 -6.06 -8.10
N LEU A 41 -0.33 -5.13 -7.35
CA LEU A 41 0.51 -4.07 -7.89
C LEU A 41 1.83 -4.62 -8.40
N THR A 42 2.41 -5.61 -7.75
CA THR A 42 3.63 -6.27 -8.25
C THR A 42 3.36 -7.10 -9.51
N GLU A 43 2.26 -7.85 -9.53
CA GLU A 43 1.89 -8.74 -10.63
C GLU A 43 1.36 -7.98 -11.85
N ASN A 44 0.54 -6.94 -11.65
CA ASN A 44 -0.10 -6.19 -12.72
C ASN A 44 0.56 -4.84 -13.00
N GLY A 45 1.37 -4.34 -12.05
CA GLY A 45 2.19 -3.15 -12.24
C GLY A 45 3.37 -3.50 -13.12
N LYS A 46 3.10 -3.68 -14.42
CA LYS A 46 4.08 -3.34 -15.43
C LYS A 46 4.46 -1.89 -15.16
N ILE A 47 5.63 -1.68 -14.55
CA ILE A 47 6.27 -0.37 -14.55
C ILE A 47 6.40 -0.02 -16.03
N MET A 48 5.53 0.84 -16.55
CA MET A 48 5.83 1.51 -17.81
C MET A 48 7.06 2.36 -17.50
N LEU A 49 8.24 1.79 -17.78
CA LEU A 49 9.47 2.55 -17.93
C LEU A 49 9.21 3.47 -19.12
N PHE A 50 8.59 4.63 -18.85
CA PHE A 50 8.58 5.72 -19.80
C PHE A 50 10.04 6.11 -19.97
N TYR A 51 10.64 5.66 -21.07
CA TYR A 51 11.88 6.21 -21.56
C TYR A 51 11.62 7.69 -21.80
N VAL A 52 12.06 8.54 -20.87
CA VAL A 52 12.15 9.98 -21.09
C VAL A 52 13.37 10.18 -21.99
N ASN A 53 13.13 10.18 -23.31
CA ASN A 53 14.06 10.81 -24.23
C ASN A 53 13.78 12.31 -24.20
N ARG A 54 14.63 13.07 -23.49
CA ARG A 54 14.86 14.48 -23.82
C ARG A 54 16.24 14.94 -23.37
#